data_AF-A0A151ER55-F1
#
_entry.id   AF-A0A151ER55-F1
#
_cell.length_a   1.000
_cell.length_b   1.000
_cell.length_c   1.000
_cell.angle_alpha   90.00
_cell.angle_beta   90.00
_cell.angle_gamma   90.00
#
_symmetry.space_group_name_H-M   'P 1'
#
loop_
_entity.id
_entity.type
_entity.pdbx_description
1 polymer ?
#
loop_
_entity_poly.entity_id
_entity_poly.type
_entity_poly.pdbx_seq_one_letter_code
_entity_poly.pdbx_strand_id
1 'polypeptide(L)'
;MGNIKCAKCGAEIPENAKFCPACGAPREEEKPQPKVQKPKSEMNPSKSIQEWIYSFFTEKNMFIMIPLGVLIACIGGLIYLFSGSITVLRAGLIINIFGCLIIGIFLLMCGITLKDNDKYVRLGMIVGGVILLTWTLSIPA
;
A
#
# COMPACT_ATOMS: atom_id res chain seq x y z
N MET A 1 -10.47 -35.35 32.85
CA MET A 1 -9.08 -34.88 32.81
C MET A 1 -8.51 -35.43 31.51
N GLY A 2 -8.33 -34.59 30.49
CA GLY A 2 -7.79 -35.06 29.22
C GLY A 2 -6.26 -35.09 29.28
N ASN A 3 -5.69 -36.20 28.84
CA ASN A 3 -4.25 -36.38 28.67
C ASN A 3 -4.01 -36.62 27.18
N ILE A 4 -3.08 -35.89 26.56
CA ILE A 4 -2.70 -36.10 25.16
C ILE A 4 -1.44 -36.97 25.10
N LYS A 5 -1.28 -37.79 24.07
CA LYS A 5 -0.06 -38.61 23.92
C LYS A 5 1.02 -37.84 23.18
N CYS A 6 2.25 -37.94 23.67
CA CYS A 6 3.43 -37.37 23.02
C CYS A 6 3.67 -38.02 21.65
N ALA A 7 3.79 -37.23 20.59
CA ALA A 7 4.13 -37.74 19.25
C ALA A 7 5.52 -38.39 19.18
N LYS A 8 6.47 -37.99 20.07
CA LYS A 8 7.85 -38.50 20.06
C LYS A 8 8.06 -39.77 20.88
N CYS A 9 7.39 -39.91 22.02
CA CYS A 9 7.65 -41.02 22.95
C CYS A 9 6.40 -41.77 23.41
N GLY A 10 5.20 -41.35 22.99
CA GLY A 10 3.93 -41.99 23.37
C GLY A 10 3.48 -41.73 24.81
N ALA A 11 4.29 -41.07 25.65
CA ALA A 11 3.93 -40.76 27.03
C ALA A 11 2.75 -39.78 27.12
N GLU A 12 1.96 -39.91 28.19
CA GLU A 12 0.85 -38.99 28.46
C GLU A 12 1.36 -37.62 28.91
N ILE A 13 0.89 -36.58 28.23
CA ILE A 13 1.21 -35.18 28.50
C ILE A 13 -0.07 -34.51 29.02
N PRO A 14 -0.01 -33.79 30.16
CA PRO A 14 -1.13 -32.98 30.61
C PRO A 14 -1.38 -31.82 29.64
N GLU A 15 -2.64 -31.45 29.39
CA GLU A 15 -3.05 -30.45 28.40
C GLU A 15 -2.36 -29.07 28.55
N ASN A 16 -1.90 -28.72 29.75
CA ASN A 16 -1.24 -27.44 30.04
C ASN A 16 0.30 -27.48 29.95
N ALA A 17 0.92 -28.62 29.61
CA ALA A 17 2.38 -28.71 29.50
C ALA A 17 2.87 -28.29 28.12
N LYS A 18 3.80 -27.32 28.10
CA LYS A 18 4.48 -26.83 26.88
C LYS A 18 5.45 -27.85 26.28
N PHE A 19 5.95 -28.77 27.11
CA PHE A 19 6.90 -29.82 26.75
C PHE A 19 6.49 -31.14 27.40
N CYS A 20 6.84 -32.26 26.77
CA CYS A 20 6.64 -33.59 27.33
C CYS A 20 7.57 -33.80 28.54
N PRO A 21 7.04 -34.11 29.74
CA PRO A 21 7.86 -34.34 30.92
C PRO A 21 8.73 -35.61 30.84
N ALA A 22 8.36 -36.56 29.98
CA ALA A 22 9.09 -37.83 29.85
C ALA A 22 10.30 -37.75 28.89
N CYS A 23 10.22 -36.96 27.82
CA CYS A 23 11.25 -36.94 26.77
C CYS A 23 11.73 -35.54 26.38
N GLY A 24 11.17 -34.49 26.98
CA GLY A 24 11.51 -33.09 26.69
C GLY A 24 11.05 -32.57 25.33
N ALA A 25 10.31 -33.35 24.54
CA ALA A 25 9.81 -32.91 23.24
C ALA A 25 8.77 -31.79 23.38
N PRO A 26 8.83 -30.72 22.56
CA PRO A 26 7.78 -29.72 22.54
C PRO A 26 6.45 -30.34 22.06
N ARG A 27 5.32 -29.83 22.56
CA ARG A 27 4.00 -30.17 22.01
C ARG A 27 3.89 -29.59 20.59
N GLU A 28 3.44 -30.39 19.63
CA GLU A 28 3.43 -30.02 18.21
C GLU A 28 2.21 -29.17 17.75
N GLU A 29 1.48 -28.59 18.70
CA GLU A 29 0.42 -27.59 18.48
C GLU A 29 0.70 -26.48 19.50
N GLU A 30 1.36 -25.36 19.19
CA GLU A 30 1.16 -24.39 18.10
C GLU A 30 2.54 -23.82 17.69
N LYS A 31 2.86 -23.86 16.39
CA LYS A 31 4.13 -23.37 15.84
C LYS A 31 4.31 -21.86 16.08
N PRO A 32 5.44 -21.41 16.67
CA PRO A 32 5.82 -20.00 16.63
C PRO A 32 6.36 -19.59 15.24
N GLN A 33 5.67 -18.63 14.62
CA GLN A 33 6.12 -17.60 13.64
C GLN A 33 6.42 -18.03 12.18
N PRO A 34 6.19 -17.17 11.16
CA PRO A 34 7.11 -16.05 10.84
C PRO A 34 6.47 -14.74 10.30
N LYS A 35 7.20 -13.62 10.45
CA LYS A 35 6.98 -12.33 9.77
C LYS A 35 6.97 -12.45 8.24
N VAL A 36 6.26 -11.50 7.61
CA VAL A 36 6.15 -11.16 6.17
C VAL A 36 5.25 -12.08 5.35
N GLN A 37 4.05 -11.62 4.97
CA GLN A 37 3.42 -11.84 3.65
C GLN A 37 1.99 -11.25 3.56
N LYS A 38 1.71 -10.64 2.39
CA LYS A 38 0.49 -10.02 1.86
C LYS A 38 -0.81 -10.82 2.15
N PRO A 39 -2.00 -10.18 2.29
CA PRO A 39 -3.25 -10.91 2.53
C PRO A 39 -3.67 -11.79 1.34
N LYS A 40 -3.77 -13.08 1.65
CA LYS A 40 -4.21 -14.22 0.84
C LYS A 40 -5.64 -14.05 0.31
N SER A 41 -5.88 -14.56 -0.89
CA SER A 41 -7.16 -14.55 -1.60
C SER A 41 -8.27 -15.29 -0.81
N GLU A 42 -9.46 -14.72 -0.91
CA GLU A 42 -10.71 -15.21 -0.35
C GLU A 42 -11.75 -14.72 -1.35
N MET A 43 -12.53 -15.62 -1.95
CA MET A 43 -13.38 -15.28 -3.10
C MET A 43 -14.55 -14.41 -2.64
N ASN A 44 -14.33 -13.10 -2.63
CA ASN A 44 -15.33 -12.06 -2.46
C ASN A 44 -15.31 -11.20 -3.73
N PRO A 45 -16.45 -10.95 -4.41
CA PRO A 45 -16.52 -10.14 -5.62
C PRO A 45 -15.99 -8.70 -5.45
N SER A 46 -15.83 -8.19 -4.23
CA SER A 46 -15.14 -6.92 -3.96
C SER A 46 -13.61 -7.02 -4.00
N LYS A 47 -13.05 -8.23 -3.91
CA LYS A 47 -11.60 -8.51 -3.81
C LYS A 47 -10.91 -8.50 -5.17
N SER A 48 -11.62 -8.76 -6.27
CA SER A 48 -11.06 -8.74 -7.64
C SER A 48 -10.62 -7.34 -8.08
N ILE A 49 -11.44 -6.32 -7.80
CA ILE A 49 -11.09 -4.91 -8.05
C ILE A 49 -9.96 -4.48 -7.13
N GLN A 50 -9.99 -4.91 -5.86
CA GLN A 50 -8.91 -4.64 -4.91
C GLN A 50 -7.57 -5.21 -5.40
N GLU A 51 -7.49 -6.50 -5.76
CA GLU A 51 -6.25 -7.12 -6.25
C GLU A 51 -5.73 -6.46 -7.53
N TRP A 52 -6.62 -6.10 -8.45
CA TRP A 52 -6.28 -5.34 -9.65
C TRP A 52 -5.64 -3.99 -9.28
N ILE A 53 -6.27 -3.22 -8.39
CA ILE A 53 -5.75 -1.93 -7.90
C ILE A 53 -4.40 -2.13 -7.17
N TYR A 54 -4.28 -3.09 -6.26
CA TYR A 54 -3.02 -3.34 -5.53
C TYR A 54 -1.87 -3.80 -6.46
N SER A 55 -2.17 -4.51 -7.55
CA SER A 55 -1.16 -4.91 -8.54
C SER A 55 -0.56 -3.71 -9.28
N PHE A 56 -1.37 -2.68 -9.56
CA PHE A 56 -0.89 -1.41 -10.10
C PHE A 56 -0.06 -0.60 -9.10
N PHE A 57 -0.32 -0.75 -7.80
CA PHE A 57 0.25 0.04 -6.71
C PHE A 57 1.32 -0.71 -5.88
N THR A 58 1.92 -1.76 -6.45
CA THR A 58 3.04 -2.48 -5.80
C THR A 58 4.28 -1.59 -5.72
N GLU A 59 5.17 -1.81 -4.73
CA GLU A 59 6.43 -1.09 -4.50
C GLU A 59 7.19 -0.78 -5.81
N LYS A 60 7.25 -1.74 -6.73
CA LYS A 60 7.91 -1.61 -8.03
C LYS A 60 7.24 -0.61 -8.99
N ASN A 61 5.92 -0.52 -8.98
CA ASN A 61 5.18 0.43 -9.81
C ASN A 61 5.13 1.84 -9.19
N MET A 62 5.22 1.94 -7.85
CA MET A 62 5.31 3.24 -7.18
C MET A 62 6.57 4.02 -7.61
N PHE A 63 7.69 3.33 -7.79
CA PHE A 63 8.93 3.93 -8.32
C PHE A 63 8.84 4.39 -9.77
N ILE A 64 7.85 3.97 -10.54
CA ILE A 64 7.71 4.33 -11.96
C ILE A 64 6.65 5.43 -12.13
N MET A 65 5.51 5.30 -11.46
CA MET A 65 4.37 6.21 -11.64
C MET A 65 4.64 7.60 -11.07
N ILE A 66 5.32 7.69 -9.92
CA ILE A 66 5.65 8.97 -9.29
C ILE A 66 6.58 9.80 -10.19
N PRO A 67 7.76 9.30 -10.64
CA PRO A 67 8.63 10.11 -11.50
C PRO A 67 8.01 10.38 -12.87
N LEU A 68 7.20 9.47 -13.41
CA LEU A 68 6.50 9.72 -14.67
C LEU A 68 5.48 10.85 -14.54
N GLY A 69 4.72 10.89 -13.45
CA GLY A 69 3.80 11.99 -13.15
C GLY A 69 4.53 13.33 -12.95
N VAL A 70 5.65 13.32 -12.22
CA VAL A 70 6.50 14.52 -12.03
C VAL A 70 7.07 14.99 -13.36
N LEU A 71 7.49 14.08 -14.24
CA LEU A 71 7.99 14.41 -15.58
C LEU A 71 6.90 15.10 -16.41
N ILE A 72 5.67 14.58 -16.41
CA ILE A 72 4.54 15.18 -17.13
C ILE A 72 4.22 16.57 -16.60
N ALA A 73 4.20 16.75 -15.27
CA ALA A 73 4.00 18.06 -14.64
C ALA A 73 5.12 19.05 -15.00
N CYS A 74 6.38 18.62 -14.97
CA CYS A 74 7.53 19.40 -15.39
C CYS A 74 7.45 19.81 -16.87
N ILE A 75 7.04 18.90 -17.76
CA ILE A 75 6.83 19.20 -19.17
C ILE A 75 5.73 20.25 -19.34
N GLY A 76 4.61 20.13 -18.62
CA GLY A 76 3.55 21.14 -18.61
C GLY A 76 4.04 22.51 -18.12
N GLY A 77 4.84 22.54 -17.06
CA GLY A 77 5.50 23.76 -16.57
C GLY A 77 6.50 24.36 -17.57
N LEU A 78 7.28 23.53 -18.27
CA LEU A 78 8.19 24.00 -19.32
C LEU A 78 7.43 24.63 -20.49
N ILE A 79 6.35 23.99 -20.93
CA ILE A 79 5.47 24.52 -21.98
C ILE A 79 4.88 25.85 -21.52
N TYR A 80 4.44 25.97 -20.27
CA TYR A 80 3.94 27.23 -19.72
C TYR A 80 5.00 28.35 -19.76
N LEU A 81 6.25 28.05 -19.40
CA LEU A 81 7.33 29.04 -19.32
C LEU A 81 7.89 29.47 -20.67
N PHE A 82 7.94 28.56 -21.66
CA PHE A 82 8.61 28.82 -22.95
C PHE A 82 7.67 29.19 -24.09
N SER A 83 6.35 29.07 -23.91
CA SER A 83 5.41 29.27 -25.00
C SER A 83 4.74 30.65 -24.91
N GLY A 84 5.07 31.54 -25.85
CA GLY A 84 4.56 32.92 -25.91
C GLY A 84 3.15 33.08 -26.49
N SER A 85 2.49 31.99 -26.89
CA SER A 85 1.16 32.03 -27.51
C SER A 85 0.07 31.63 -26.51
N ILE A 86 -1.06 32.36 -26.46
CA ILE A 86 -2.14 32.15 -25.48
C ILE A 86 -2.72 30.73 -25.53
N THR A 87 -2.80 30.12 -26.71
CA THR A 87 -3.37 28.77 -26.91
C THR A 87 -2.53 27.66 -26.26
N VAL A 88 -1.21 27.79 -26.30
CA VAL A 88 -0.23 26.84 -25.75
C VAL A 88 -0.04 27.05 -24.24
N LEU A 89 -0.29 28.27 -23.76
CA LEU A 89 -0.36 28.61 -22.34
C LEU A 89 -1.51 27.86 -21.65
N ARG A 90 -2.72 27.89 -22.24
CA ARG A 90 -3.88 27.13 -21.72
C ARG A 90 -3.66 25.62 -21.80
N ALA A 91 -3.08 25.12 -22.89
CA ALA A 91 -2.78 23.70 -23.03
C ALA A 91 -1.78 23.20 -21.97
N GLY A 92 -0.70 23.96 -21.72
CA GLY A 92 0.29 23.64 -20.69
C GLY A 92 -0.30 23.64 -19.27
N LEU A 93 -1.17 24.61 -18.97
CA LEU A 93 -1.88 24.70 -17.69
C LEU A 93 -2.77 23.47 -17.45
N ILE A 94 -3.54 23.07 -18.47
CA ILE A 94 -4.43 21.91 -18.41
C ILE A 94 -3.63 20.62 -18.14
N ILE A 95 -2.50 20.42 -18.83
CA ILE A 95 -1.63 19.25 -18.64
C ILE A 95 -1.05 19.21 -17.22
N ASN A 96 -0.60 20.36 -16.70
CA ASN A 96 -0.08 20.45 -15.34
C ASN A 96 -1.18 20.15 -14.30
N ILE A 97 -2.39 20.68 -14.49
CA ILE A 97 -3.54 20.41 -13.62
C ILE A 97 -3.88 18.92 -13.65
N PHE A 98 -3.98 18.29 -14.81
CA PHE A 98 -4.26 16.86 -14.92
C PHE A 98 -3.17 16.01 -14.25
N GLY A 99 -1.89 16.36 -14.46
CA GLY A 99 -0.77 15.68 -13.81
C GLY A 99 -0.86 15.74 -12.28
N CYS A 100 -1.05 16.95 -11.73
CA CYS A 100 -1.21 17.15 -10.30
C CYS A 100 -2.45 16.47 -9.73
N LEU A 101 -3.60 16.52 -10.42
CA LEU A 101 -4.81 15.82 -9.98
C LEU A 101 -4.61 14.31 -9.92
N ILE A 102 -3.99 13.71 -10.95
CA ILE A 102 -3.72 12.27 -10.98
C ILE A 102 -2.80 11.87 -9.82
N ILE A 103 -1.71 12.63 -9.58
CA ILE A 103 -0.78 12.37 -8.47
C ILE A 103 -1.50 12.53 -7.12
N GLY A 104 -2.28 13.59 -6.94
CA GLY A 104 -3.00 13.86 -5.69
C GLY A 104 -4.03 12.79 -5.35
N ILE A 105 -4.85 12.38 -6.33
CA ILE A 105 -5.84 11.30 -6.16
C ILE A 105 -5.13 9.96 -5.89
N PHE A 106 -4.03 9.69 -6.59
CA PHE A 106 -3.22 8.49 -6.38
C PHE A 106 -2.66 8.43 -4.96
N LEU A 107 -2.11 9.52 -4.43
CA LEU A 107 -1.60 9.60 -3.06
C LEU A 107 -2.71 9.38 -2.02
N LEU A 108 -3.89 9.95 -2.24
CA LEU A 108 -5.05 9.73 -1.37
C LEU A 108 -5.52 8.28 -1.37
N MET A 109 -5.70 7.70 -2.56
CA MET A 109 -6.11 6.30 -2.71
C MET A 109 -5.08 5.37 -2.07
N CYS A 110 -3.80 5.59 -2.33
CA CYS A 110 -2.71 4.79 -1.77
C CYS A 110 -2.62 4.90 -0.24
N GLY A 111 -2.81 6.11 0.31
CA GLY A 111 -2.84 6.31 1.76
C GLY A 111 -4.03 5.61 2.43
N ILE A 112 -5.15 5.44 1.73
CA ILE A 112 -6.31 4.71 2.28
C ILE A 112 -6.09 3.20 2.19
N THR A 113 -5.52 2.70 1.09
CA THR A 113 -5.41 1.27 0.77
C THR A 113 -4.21 0.58 1.43
N LEU A 114 -3.08 1.27 1.62
CA LEU A 114 -1.91 0.72 2.32
C LEU A 114 -2.09 0.82 3.84
N LYS A 115 -2.59 -0.25 4.46
CA LYS A 115 -2.82 -0.35 5.91
C LYS A 115 -1.64 -0.94 6.69
N ASP A 116 -0.63 -1.42 5.98
CA ASP A 116 0.59 -2.04 6.52
C ASP A 116 1.70 -1.03 6.84
N ASN A 117 1.57 0.23 6.41
CA ASN A 117 2.53 1.30 6.67
C ASN A 117 2.35 1.95 8.06
N ASP A 118 3.45 2.55 8.57
CA ASP A 118 3.43 3.33 9.80
C ASP A 118 2.37 4.44 9.76
N LYS A 119 1.75 4.69 10.92
CA LYS A 119 0.68 5.70 11.08
C LYS A 119 1.09 7.07 10.54
N TYR A 120 2.34 7.46 10.71
CA TYR A 120 2.88 8.74 10.23
C TYR A 120 3.03 8.79 8.71
N VAL A 121 3.46 7.69 8.08
CA VAL A 121 3.60 7.59 6.61
C VAL A 121 2.23 7.69 5.96
N ARG A 122 1.25 6.96 6.50
CA ARG A 122 -0.13 6.98 6.02
C ARG A 122 -0.75 8.37 6.13
N LEU A 123 -0.55 9.03 7.27
CA LEU A 123 -1.01 10.40 7.49
C LEU A 123 -0.34 11.37 6.51
N GLY A 124 0.98 11.23 6.29
CA GLY A 124 1.73 12.05 5.34
C GLY A 124 1.23 11.92 3.92
N MET A 125 0.92 10.70 3.46
CA MET A 125 0.36 10.48 2.11
C MET A 125 -1.01 11.10 1.93
N ILE A 126 -1.90 10.97 2.92
CA ILE A 126 -3.25 11.55 2.87
C ILE A 126 -3.16 13.07 2.91
N VAL A 127 -2.42 13.63 3.87
CA VAL A 127 -2.27 15.08 4.03
C VAL A 127 -1.59 15.69 2.80
N GLY A 128 -0.52 15.05 2.28
CA GLY A 128 0.15 15.48 1.06
C GLY A 128 -0.77 15.47 -0.16
N GLY A 129 -1.57 14.41 -0.33
CA GLY A 129 -2.57 14.33 -1.39
C GLY A 129 -3.63 15.44 -1.30
N VAL A 130 -4.18 15.69 -0.10
CA VAL A 130 -5.17 16.77 0.11
C VAL A 130 -4.57 18.15 -0.19
N ILE A 131 -3.36 18.44 0.31
CA ILE A 131 -2.69 19.73 0.08
C ILE A 131 -2.44 19.95 -1.40
N LEU A 132 -1.92 18.94 -2.11
CA LEU A 132 -1.60 19.04 -3.54
C LEU A 132 -2.87 19.29 -4.37
N LEU A 133 -3.97 18.58 -4.08
CA LEU A 133 -5.25 18.80 -4.76
C LEU A 133 -5.82 20.19 -4.47
N THR A 134 -5.78 20.63 -3.22
CA THR A 134 -6.29 21.95 -2.82
C THR A 134 -5.53 23.08 -3.52
N TRP A 135 -4.20 22.95 -3.60
CA TRP A 135 -3.36 23.88 -4.36
C TRP A 135 -3.71 23.87 -5.84
N THR A 136 -3.88 22.68 -6.43
CA THR A 136 -4.19 22.53 -7.86
C THR A 136 -5.54 23.16 -8.21
N LEU A 137 -6.56 22.95 -7.37
CA LEU A 137 -7.90 23.51 -7.56
C LEU A 137 -7.97 25.03 -7.31
N SER A 138 -6.99 25.59 -6.59
CA SER A 138 -6.91 27.03 -6.36
C SER A 138 -6.29 27.80 -7.53
N ILE A 139 -5.73 27.09 -8.52
CA ILE A 139 -5.15 27.71 -9.71
C ILE A 139 -6.31 28.14 -10.64
N PRO A 140 -6.46 29.45 -10.94
CA PRO A 140 -7.47 29.92 -11.87
C PRO A 140 -7.15 29.41 -13.29
N ALA A 141 -8.16 28.85 -13.96
CA ALA A 141 -8.08 28.30 -15.32
C ALA A 141 -8.04 29.38 -16.43
#